data_AF-A0A6J7DEK2-F1
#
_entry.id   AF-A0A6J7DEK2-F1
#
_cell.length_a   1.000
_cell.length_b   1.000
_cell.length_c   1.000
_cell.angle_alpha   90.00
_cell.angle_beta   90.00
_cell.angle_gamma   90.00
#
_symmetry.space_group_name_H-M   'P 1'
#
loop_
_entity.id
_entity.type
_entity.pdbx_description
1 polymer ?
#
loop_
_entity_poly.entity_id
_entity_poly.type
_entity_poly.pdbx_seq_one_letter_code
_entity_poly.pdbx_strand_id
1 'polypeptide(L)'
;MTIARSGYFFNSMIGDFGWVGFKSPYAVIVLWTALIGLVLALALAVSSRRRAVVLLLIAATTTLLPLLIEYRTMRSLGGIWQGRYTLPLAVGVPILGAYLIGDSSIGNRLARSRLALVVGIALGVGHVLAFAQSLRRFSVGNNGAFKYWSNAAWAPPLGALPLTLSFIAVLSLWLVWMLRPAPDGLLEAVQDVTSTNRWAPHSKAARQIS
;
A
#
# COMPACT_ATOMS: atom_id res chain seq x y z
N MET A 1 -26.19 0.32 -11.73
CA MET A 1 -25.93 -0.05 -10.32
C MET A 1 -24.48 -0.48 -10.07
N THR A 2 -23.74 -1.01 -11.06
CA THR A 2 -22.39 -1.59 -10.90
C THR A 2 -21.23 -0.57 -10.85
N ILE A 3 -21.28 0.50 -11.66
CA ILE A 3 -20.16 1.48 -11.74
C ILE A 3 -20.07 2.35 -10.48
N ALA A 4 -21.20 2.89 -9.99
CA ALA A 4 -21.21 3.73 -8.78
C ALA A 4 -20.71 2.99 -7.53
N ARG A 5 -20.96 1.68 -7.44
CA ARG A 5 -20.48 0.82 -6.35
C ARG A 5 -18.98 0.57 -6.40
N SER A 6 -18.40 0.39 -7.58
CA SER A 6 -16.94 0.23 -7.71
C SER A 6 -16.17 1.43 -7.16
N GLY A 7 -16.66 2.66 -7.41
CA GLY A 7 -16.09 3.88 -6.83
C GLY A 7 -16.23 3.94 -5.31
N TYR A 8 -17.36 3.50 -4.75
CA TYR A 8 -17.53 3.37 -3.30
C TYR A 8 -16.50 2.42 -2.69
N PHE A 9 -16.34 1.22 -3.25
CA PHE A 9 -15.34 0.25 -2.78
C PHE A 9 -13.93 0.83 -2.77
N PHE A 10 -13.53 1.47 -3.86
CA PHE A 10 -12.21 2.06 -3.97
C PHE A 10 -11.98 3.20 -2.95
N ASN A 11 -12.95 4.11 -2.80
CA ASN A 11 -12.85 5.18 -1.80
C ASN A 11 -12.79 4.62 -0.38
N SER A 12 -13.55 3.56 -0.08
CA SER A 12 -13.53 2.90 1.23
C SER A 12 -12.24 2.12 1.52
N MET A 13 -11.37 1.93 0.53
CA MET A 13 -10.03 1.37 0.74
C MET A 13 -9.03 2.46 1.18
N ILE A 14 -9.18 3.69 0.71
CA ILE A 14 -8.12 4.71 0.80
C ILE A 14 -8.52 5.88 1.68
N GLY A 15 -9.78 6.30 1.62
CA GLY A 15 -10.20 7.62 2.09
C GLY A 15 -11.43 7.64 3.00
N ASP A 16 -12.20 6.56 3.13
CA ASP A 16 -13.31 6.56 4.07
C ASP A 16 -12.85 6.09 5.45
N PHE A 17 -13.11 6.91 6.48
CA PHE A 17 -12.69 6.64 7.85
C PHE A 17 -13.90 6.38 8.77
N GLY A 18 -13.66 5.66 9.87
CA GLY A 18 -14.69 5.29 10.84
C GLY A 18 -15.75 4.35 10.24
N TRP A 19 -17.03 4.69 10.40
CA TRP A 19 -18.15 4.00 9.76
C TRP A 19 -18.63 4.75 8.52
N VAL A 20 -17.69 5.06 7.60
CA VAL A 20 -17.93 5.81 6.34
C VAL A 20 -18.48 7.23 6.56
N GLY A 21 -18.37 7.74 7.79
CA GLY A 21 -18.98 9.01 8.19
C GLY A 21 -18.20 10.25 7.77
N PHE A 22 -16.94 10.10 7.35
CA PHE A 22 -16.11 11.21 6.87
C PHE A 22 -14.98 10.74 5.95
N LYS A 23 -14.58 11.62 5.06
CA LYS A 23 -13.66 11.34 3.95
C LYS A 23 -12.33 12.05 4.13
N SER A 24 -11.26 11.42 3.65
CA SER A 24 -9.98 12.06 3.43
C SER A 24 -10.12 13.22 2.43
N PRO A 25 -9.19 14.19 2.43
CA PRO A 25 -9.14 15.18 1.37
C PRO A 25 -9.02 14.49 0.00
N TYR A 26 -9.77 14.96 -1.00
CA TYR A 26 -9.82 14.33 -2.33
C TYR A 26 -8.42 14.14 -2.96
N ALA A 27 -7.50 15.08 -2.70
CA ALA A 27 -6.11 15.01 -3.13
C ALA A 27 -5.40 13.71 -2.67
N VAL A 28 -5.74 13.18 -1.49
CA VAL A 28 -5.16 11.92 -0.98
C VAL A 28 -5.58 10.75 -1.87
N ILE A 29 -6.85 10.69 -2.27
CA ILE A 29 -7.39 9.62 -3.11
C ILE A 29 -6.74 9.68 -4.50
N VAL A 30 -6.67 10.87 -5.09
CA VAL A 30 -6.02 11.08 -6.40
C VAL A 30 -4.55 10.67 -6.34
N LEU A 31 -3.83 11.10 -5.30
CA LEU A 31 -2.42 10.78 -5.12
C LEU A 31 -2.19 9.27 -5.01
N TRP A 32 -2.95 8.58 -4.15
CA TRP A 32 -2.84 7.12 -4.00
C TRP A 32 -3.16 6.39 -5.29
N THR A 33 -4.20 6.83 -6.01
CA THR A 33 -4.56 6.25 -7.30
C THR A 33 -3.43 6.40 -8.32
N ALA A 34 -2.84 7.60 -8.40
CA ALA A 34 -1.73 7.88 -9.29
C ALA A 34 -0.49 7.04 -8.95
N LEU A 35 -0.17 6.87 -7.66
CA LEU A 35 0.98 6.09 -7.23
C LEU A 35 0.80 4.59 -7.49
N ILE A 36 -0.39 4.03 -7.21
CA ILE A 36 -0.72 2.64 -7.56
C ILE A 36 -0.64 2.46 -9.08
N GLY A 37 -1.22 3.38 -9.84
CA GLY A 37 -1.16 3.37 -11.30
C GLY A 37 0.27 3.42 -11.83
N LEU A 38 1.14 4.26 -11.24
CA LEU A 38 2.56 4.35 -11.59
C LEU A 38 3.29 3.03 -11.36
N VAL A 39 3.10 2.41 -10.18
CA VAL A 39 3.72 1.10 -9.87
C VAL A 39 3.26 0.04 -10.86
N LEU A 40 1.96 -0.02 -11.15
CA LEU A 40 1.42 -0.99 -12.11
C LEU A 40 1.93 -0.75 -13.53
N ALA A 41 1.97 0.49 -13.99
CA ALA A 41 2.49 0.84 -15.30
C ALA A 41 3.98 0.46 -15.45
N LEU A 42 4.80 0.78 -14.44
CA LEU A 42 6.21 0.40 -14.42
C LEU A 42 6.38 -1.12 -14.38
N ALA A 43 5.65 -1.82 -13.52
CA ALA A 43 5.70 -3.27 -13.41
C ALA A 43 5.33 -3.96 -14.73
N LEU A 44 4.28 -3.49 -15.41
CA LEU A 44 3.87 -4.02 -16.71
C LEU A 44 4.89 -3.72 -17.81
N ALA A 45 5.54 -2.56 -17.78
CA ALA A 45 6.56 -2.17 -18.76
C ALA A 45 7.83 -3.02 -18.67
N VAL A 46 8.21 -3.48 -17.47
CA VAL A 46 9.45 -4.25 -17.26
C VAL A 46 9.24 -5.77 -17.21
N SER A 47 7.99 -6.23 -17.07
CA SER A 47 7.68 -7.65 -16.90
C SER A 47 7.58 -8.40 -18.22
N SER A 48 7.92 -9.69 -18.19
CA SER A 48 7.57 -10.60 -19.30
C SER A 48 6.06 -10.71 -19.46
N ARG A 49 5.59 -11.03 -20.68
CA ARG A 49 4.15 -11.16 -20.99
C ARG A 49 3.42 -12.08 -20.01
N ARG A 50 4.04 -13.19 -19.59
CA ARG A 50 3.47 -14.11 -18.60
C ARG A 50 3.29 -13.45 -17.23
N ARG A 51 4.32 -12.77 -16.72
CA ARG A 51 4.26 -12.09 -15.40
C ARG A 51 3.27 -10.92 -15.42
N ALA A 52 3.21 -10.18 -16.52
CA ALA A 52 2.24 -9.10 -16.73
C ALA A 52 0.80 -9.63 -16.71
N VAL A 53 0.51 -10.73 -17.42
CA VAL A 53 -0.82 -11.37 -17.38
C VAL A 53 -1.18 -11.82 -15.98
N VAL A 54 -0.24 -12.45 -15.24
CA VAL A 54 -0.49 -12.86 -13.84
C VAL A 54 -0.81 -11.65 -12.96
N LEU A 55 -0.06 -10.55 -13.06
CA LEU A 55 -0.33 -9.33 -12.31
C LEU A 55 -1.73 -8.76 -12.62
N LEU A 56 -2.10 -8.70 -13.90
CA LEU A 56 -3.42 -8.24 -14.32
C LEU A 56 -4.55 -9.15 -13.84
N LEU A 57 -4.36 -10.47 -13.88
CA LEU A 57 -5.32 -11.44 -13.38
C LEU A 57 -5.51 -11.29 -11.87
N ILE A 58 -4.43 -11.15 -11.10
CA ILE A 58 -4.52 -10.91 -9.65
C ILE A 58 -5.25 -9.60 -9.37
N ALA A 59 -4.88 -8.50 -10.03
CA ALA A 59 -5.55 -7.21 -9.86
C ALA A 59 -7.05 -7.28 -10.22
N ALA A 60 -7.38 -7.98 -11.30
CA ALA A 60 -8.76 -8.20 -11.72
C ALA A 60 -9.52 -9.05 -10.71
N THR A 61 -8.96 -10.18 -10.24
CA THR A 61 -9.60 -11.04 -9.25
C THR A 61 -9.81 -10.30 -7.92
N THR A 62 -8.81 -9.58 -7.42
CA THR A 62 -8.93 -8.78 -6.20
C THR A 62 -10.07 -7.77 -6.28
N THR A 63 -10.28 -7.15 -7.44
CA THR A 63 -11.30 -6.10 -7.61
C THR A 63 -12.69 -6.68 -7.92
N LEU A 64 -12.76 -7.70 -8.78
CA LEU A 64 -14.01 -8.25 -9.30
C LEU A 64 -14.63 -9.28 -8.35
N LEU A 65 -13.81 -10.05 -7.63
CA LEU A 65 -14.31 -11.11 -6.75
C LEU A 65 -15.21 -10.57 -5.63
N PRO A 66 -14.85 -9.51 -4.88
CA PRO A 66 -15.73 -8.95 -3.86
C PRO A 66 -17.01 -8.37 -4.46
N LEU A 67 -16.93 -7.74 -5.64
CA LEU A 67 -18.10 -7.20 -6.34
C LEU A 67 -19.08 -8.31 -6.72
N LEU A 68 -18.57 -9.45 -7.19
CA LEU A 68 -19.38 -10.60 -7.56
C LEU A 68 -20.02 -11.27 -6.34
N ILE A 69 -19.25 -11.42 -5.25
CA ILE A 69 -19.75 -11.96 -3.98
C ILE A 69 -20.85 -11.06 -3.43
N GLU A 70 -20.60 -9.75 -3.35
CA GLU A 70 -21.60 -8.80 -2.85
C GLU A 70 -22.85 -8.81 -3.71
N TYR A 71 -22.73 -8.80 -5.04
CA TYR A 71 -23.88 -8.85 -5.94
C TYR A 71 -24.80 -10.07 -5.65
N ARG A 72 -24.19 -11.22 -5.30
CA ARG A 72 -24.94 -12.43 -4.94
C ARG A 72 -25.59 -12.33 -3.55
N THR A 73 -24.89 -11.77 -2.57
CA THR A 73 -25.38 -11.69 -1.18
C THR A 73 -26.27 -10.47 -0.92
N MET A 74 -26.30 -9.50 -1.82
CA MET A 74 -27.05 -8.26 -1.65
C MET A 74 -28.57 -8.49 -1.52
N ARG A 75 -29.10 -9.55 -2.14
CA ARG A 75 -30.52 -9.91 -2.03
C ARG A 75 -30.91 -10.46 -0.65
N SER A 76 -29.97 -11.03 0.10
CA SER A 76 -30.24 -11.68 1.39
C SER A 76 -29.76 -10.87 2.58
N LEU A 77 -28.61 -10.20 2.47
CA LEU A 77 -27.93 -9.52 3.59
C LEU A 77 -27.89 -7.99 3.44
N GLY A 78 -28.35 -7.46 2.31
CA GLY A 78 -28.11 -6.06 1.95
C GLY A 78 -26.64 -5.77 1.59
N GLY A 79 -26.35 -4.53 1.21
CA GLY A 79 -25.00 -4.11 0.80
C GLY A 79 -24.11 -3.76 2.00
N ILE A 80 -23.64 -4.78 2.72
CA ILE A 80 -22.83 -4.62 3.94
C ILE A 80 -21.31 -4.62 3.69
N TRP A 81 -20.86 -5.00 2.49
CA TRP A 81 -19.43 -5.13 2.19
C TRP A 81 -18.80 -3.74 2.03
N GLN A 82 -17.62 -3.53 2.62
CA GLN A 82 -16.87 -2.29 2.51
C GLN A 82 -15.49 -2.57 1.90
N GLY A 83 -14.93 -1.60 1.18
CA GLY A 83 -13.62 -1.74 0.52
C GLY A 83 -12.51 -2.18 1.46
N ARG A 84 -12.57 -1.72 2.72
CA ARG A 84 -11.65 -2.12 3.79
C ARG A 84 -11.57 -3.62 4.06
N TYR A 85 -12.59 -4.40 3.74
CA TYR A 85 -12.57 -5.86 3.90
C TYR A 85 -11.73 -6.54 2.82
N THR A 86 -11.54 -5.89 1.68
CA THR A 86 -10.71 -6.38 0.58
C THR A 86 -9.29 -5.79 0.61
N LEU A 87 -9.06 -4.74 1.40
CA LEU A 87 -7.77 -4.05 1.50
C LEU A 87 -6.55 -4.98 1.68
N PRO A 88 -6.55 -5.96 2.61
CA PRO A 88 -5.38 -6.83 2.78
C PRO A 88 -5.00 -7.59 1.51
N LEU A 89 -6.00 -8.00 0.72
CA LEU A 89 -5.78 -8.63 -0.57
C LEU A 89 -5.34 -7.61 -1.62
N ALA A 90 -5.96 -6.41 -1.62
CA ALA A 90 -5.66 -5.35 -2.57
C ALA A 90 -4.26 -4.78 -2.44
N VAL A 91 -3.71 -4.72 -1.22
CA VAL A 91 -2.32 -4.30 -0.96
C VAL A 91 -1.31 -5.28 -1.58
N GLY A 92 -1.68 -6.55 -1.78
CA GLY A 92 -0.83 -7.51 -2.47
C GLY A 92 -0.52 -7.13 -3.93
N VAL A 93 -1.42 -6.42 -4.60
CA VAL A 93 -1.26 -5.99 -6.00
C VAL A 93 -0.08 -5.03 -6.19
N PRO A 94 0.00 -3.86 -5.50
CA PRO A 94 1.15 -2.98 -5.61
C PRO A 94 2.42 -3.59 -5.02
N ILE A 95 2.35 -4.47 -4.01
CA ILE A 95 3.53 -5.19 -3.50
C ILE A 95 4.11 -6.09 -4.60
N LEU A 96 3.27 -6.87 -5.28
CA LEU A 96 3.70 -7.72 -6.38
C LEU A 96 4.26 -6.88 -7.54
N GLY A 97 3.61 -5.75 -7.86
CA GLY A 97 4.14 -4.80 -8.85
C GLY A 97 5.53 -4.28 -8.47
N ALA A 98 5.73 -3.85 -7.23
CA ALA A 98 7.02 -3.40 -6.73
C ALA A 98 8.09 -4.51 -6.76
N TYR A 99 7.72 -5.76 -6.42
CA TYR A 99 8.60 -6.93 -6.55
C TYR A 99 9.05 -7.14 -8.00
N LEU A 100 8.13 -7.08 -8.97
CA LEU A 100 8.45 -7.24 -10.39
C LEU A 100 9.38 -6.12 -10.90
N ILE A 101 9.22 -4.90 -10.39
CA ILE A 101 10.14 -3.79 -10.67
C ILE A 101 11.51 -4.09 -10.06
N GLY A 102 11.57 -4.55 -8.82
CA GLY A 102 12.81 -4.90 -8.12
C GLY A 102 13.60 -6.03 -8.78
N ASP A 103 12.91 -7.05 -9.32
CA ASP A 103 13.49 -8.19 -10.05
C ASP A 103 13.97 -7.82 -11.46
N SER A 104 13.66 -6.61 -11.94
CA SER A 104 14.06 -6.14 -13.27
C SER A 104 15.45 -5.49 -13.29
N SER A 105 16.06 -5.39 -14.48
CA SER A 105 17.35 -4.72 -14.67
C SER A 105 17.39 -3.25 -14.26
N ILE A 106 16.22 -2.58 -14.21
CA ILE A 106 16.10 -1.18 -13.80
C ILE A 106 15.76 -1.01 -12.31
N GLY A 107 15.38 -2.07 -11.59
CA GLY A 107 14.88 -2.00 -10.22
C GLY A 107 15.85 -1.30 -9.27
N ASN A 108 17.10 -1.73 -9.27
CA ASN A 108 18.18 -1.11 -8.50
C ASN A 108 18.44 0.36 -8.86
N ARG A 109 18.29 0.73 -10.14
CA ARG A 109 18.44 2.13 -10.60
C ARG A 109 17.30 2.99 -10.09
N LEU A 110 16.06 2.50 -10.16
CA LEU A 110 14.89 3.21 -9.66
C LEU A 110 14.93 3.36 -8.13
N ALA A 111 15.32 2.31 -7.41
CA ALA A 111 15.44 2.33 -5.96
C ALA A 111 16.47 3.37 -5.46
N ARG A 112 17.57 3.56 -6.19
CA ARG A 112 18.59 4.58 -5.89
C ARG A 112 18.31 5.95 -6.49
N SER A 113 17.25 6.08 -7.30
CA SER A 113 16.91 7.35 -7.95
C SER A 113 16.14 8.27 -7.00
N ARG A 114 16.05 9.55 -7.36
CA ARG A 114 15.17 10.51 -6.68
C ARG A 114 13.70 10.10 -6.73
N LEU A 115 13.29 9.20 -7.62
CA LEU A 115 11.90 8.73 -7.72
C LEU A 115 11.44 8.06 -6.42
N ALA A 116 12.28 7.20 -5.81
CA ALA A 116 11.94 6.53 -4.56
C ALA A 116 11.70 7.54 -3.43
N LEU A 117 12.54 8.57 -3.34
CA LEU A 117 12.36 9.68 -2.39
C LEU A 117 11.09 10.48 -2.68
N VAL A 118 10.83 10.86 -3.93
CA VAL A 118 9.64 11.64 -4.31
C VAL A 118 8.36 10.85 -4.02
N VAL A 119 8.32 9.57 -4.37
CA VAL A 119 7.19 8.68 -4.07
C VAL A 119 6.99 8.54 -2.56
N GLY A 120 8.07 8.34 -1.81
CA GLY A 120 8.03 8.23 -0.35
C GLY A 120 7.53 9.52 0.33
N ILE A 121 8.02 10.69 -0.10
CA ILE A 121 7.54 11.99 0.37
C ILE A 121 6.05 12.16 0.05
N ALA A 122 5.65 11.84 -1.18
CA ALA A 122 4.26 11.98 -1.59
C ALA A 122 3.33 11.08 -0.74
N LEU A 123 3.70 9.81 -0.53
CA LEU A 123 2.98 8.92 0.39
C LEU A 123 2.92 9.48 1.81
N GLY A 124 4.04 10.00 2.33
CA GLY A 124 4.09 10.62 3.64
C GLY A 124 3.13 11.79 3.77
N VAL A 125 3.15 12.72 2.80
CA VAL A 125 2.22 13.86 2.74
C VAL A 125 0.77 13.38 2.69
N GLY A 126 0.45 12.38 1.86
CA GLY A 126 -0.89 11.79 1.79
C GLY A 126 -1.39 11.26 3.14
N HIS A 127 -0.53 10.54 3.88
CA HIS A 127 -0.86 10.04 5.21
C HIS A 127 -1.02 11.16 6.23
N VAL A 128 -0.15 12.16 6.22
CA VAL A 128 -0.25 13.32 7.12
C VAL A 128 -1.55 14.08 6.88
N LEU A 129 -1.94 14.31 5.62
CA LEU A 129 -3.21 14.96 5.27
C LEU A 129 -4.42 14.14 5.73
N ALA A 130 -4.40 12.82 5.51
CA ALA A 130 -5.45 11.92 5.99
C ALA A 130 -5.58 11.93 7.53
N PHE A 131 -4.44 11.87 8.22
CA PHE A 131 -4.37 11.89 9.66
C PHE A 131 -4.86 13.22 10.24
N ALA A 132 -4.35 14.34 9.73
CA ALA A 132 -4.73 15.68 10.15
C ALA A 132 -6.22 15.95 9.92
N GLN A 133 -6.77 15.51 8.78
CA GLN A 133 -8.21 15.64 8.50
C GLN A 133 -9.05 14.82 9.47
N SER A 134 -8.61 13.61 9.80
CA SER A 134 -9.30 12.75 10.77
C SER A 134 -9.29 13.39 12.16
N LEU A 135 -8.13 13.88 12.60
CA LEU A 135 -7.99 14.55 13.90
C LEU A 135 -8.78 15.85 13.96
N ARG A 136 -8.77 16.65 12.89
CA ARG A 136 -9.62 17.85 12.75
C ARG A 136 -11.10 17.51 12.90
N ARG A 137 -11.57 16.43 12.25
CA ARG A 137 -12.97 16.00 12.33
C ARG A 137 -13.39 15.64 13.75
N PHE A 138 -12.50 15.02 14.53
CA PHE A 138 -12.76 14.72 15.94
C PHE A 138 -12.70 15.96 16.82
N SER A 139 -11.77 16.88 16.55
CA SER A 139 -11.56 18.05 17.40
C SER A 139 -12.56 19.19 17.19
N VAL A 140 -12.93 19.48 15.94
CA VAL A 140 -13.75 20.65 15.57
C VAL A 140 -14.89 20.32 14.60
N GLY A 141 -15.11 19.04 14.28
CA GLY A 141 -16.11 18.62 13.31
C GLY A 141 -15.68 18.80 11.84
N ASN A 142 -16.56 18.44 10.90
CA ASN A 142 -16.22 18.41 9.47
C ASN A 142 -16.02 19.83 8.88
N ASN A 143 -16.80 20.79 9.38
CA ASN A 143 -16.81 22.19 8.93
C ASN A 143 -16.05 23.12 9.89
N GLY A 144 -15.30 22.56 10.85
CA GLY A 144 -14.55 23.34 11.83
C GLY A 144 -13.32 24.06 11.25
N ALA A 145 -12.63 24.85 12.05
CA ALA A 145 -11.45 25.60 11.59
C ALA A 145 -10.30 24.68 11.11
N PHE A 146 -9.46 25.18 10.20
CA PHE A 146 -8.19 24.52 9.83
C PHE A 146 -7.19 24.48 10.99
N LYS A 147 -7.23 25.49 11.86
CA LYS A 147 -6.45 25.54 13.10
C LYS A 147 -7.14 24.67 14.18
N TYR A 148 -7.32 23.38 13.88
CA TYR A 148 -8.11 22.44 14.71
C TYR A 148 -7.50 22.17 16.10
N TRP A 149 -6.28 22.65 16.34
CA TRP A 149 -5.62 22.59 17.63
C TRP A 149 -5.92 23.78 18.55
N SER A 150 -6.60 24.83 18.07
CA SER A 150 -7.06 25.95 18.90
C SER A 150 -8.59 25.96 18.96
N ASN A 151 -9.14 26.05 20.16
CA ASN A 151 -10.60 26.01 20.42
C ASN A 151 -11.26 24.68 19.98
N ALA A 152 -10.57 23.57 20.24
CA ALA A 152 -11.11 22.25 19.98
C ALA A 152 -12.21 21.90 21.00
N ALA A 153 -13.36 21.43 20.52
CA ALA A 153 -14.40 20.89 21.39
C ALA A 153 -13.96 19.59 22.06
N TRP A 154 -13.06 18.86 21.40
CA TRP A 154 -12.38 17.70 21.95
C TRP A 154 -10.89 17.71 21.59
N ALA A 155 -10.02 17.40 22.55
CA ALA A 155 -8.58 17.27 22.32
C ALA A 155 -8.08 15.92 22.83
N PRO A 156 -7.15 15.26 22.10
CA PRO A 156 -6.48 14.08 22.63
C PRO A 156 -5.60 14.47 23.83
N PRO A 157 -5.21 13.52 24.71
CA PRO A 157 -4.43 13.84 25.91
C PRO A 157 -3.14 14.64 25.67
N LEU A 158 -2.46 14.39 24.54
CA LEU A 158 -1.23 15.09 24.15
C LEU A 158 -1.46 16.38 23.34
N GLY A 159 -2.72 16.74 23.08
CA GLY A 159 -3.09 17.83 22.17
C GLY A 159 -2.97 17.45 20.69
N ALA A 160 -3.76 18.11 19.85
CA ALA A 160 -3.88 17.73 18.44
C ALA A 160 -2.63 18.10 17.60
N LEU A 161 -1.98 19.22 17.92
CA LEU A 161 -0.79 19.69 17.22
C LEU A 161 0.43 18.81 17.53
N PRO A 162 0.80 18.54 18.80
CA PRO A 162 1.92 17.64 19.11
C PRO A 162 1.74 16.26 18.47
N LEU A 163 0.53 15.69 18.51
CA LEU A 163 0.26 14.39 17.90
C LEU A 163 0.48 14.39 16.38
N THR A 164 0.08 15.47 15.70
CA THR A 164 0.31 15.62 14.24
C THR A 164 1.80 15.73 13.93
N LEU A 165 2.56 16.50 14.73
CA LEU A 165 4.00 16.64 14.57
C LEU A 165 4.74 15.33 14.86
N SER A 166 4.32 14.58 15.88
CA SER A 166 4.85 13.25 16.18
C SER A 166 4.60 12.29 15.01
N PHE A 167 3.42 12.32 14.41
CA PHE A 167 3.12 11.50 13.24
C PHE A 167 4.01 11.84 12.04
N ILE A 168 4.22 13.13 11.76
CA ILE A 168 5.17 13.59 10.73
C ILE A 168 6.58 13.09 11.04
N ALA A 169 7.03 13.20 12.30
CA ALA A 169 8.35 12.75 12.71
C ALA A 169 8.53 11.24 12.51
N VAL A 170 7.55 10.43 12.94
CA VAL A 170 7.58 8.97 12.76
C VAL A 170 7.61 8.58 11.29
N LEU A 171 6.78 9.20 10.45
CA LEU A 171 6.79 8.93 9.01
C LEU A 171 8.11 9.35 8.35
N SER A 172 8.68 10.47 8.78
CA SER A 172 9.98 10.94 8.28
C SER A 172 11.11 10.00 8.68
N LEU A 173 11.13 9.53 9.93
CA LEU A 173 12.09 8.55 10.43
C LEU A 173 11.95 7.21 9.70
N TRP A 174 10.71 6.76 9.49
CA TRP A 174 10.43 5.53 8.75
C TRP A 174 10.89 5.63 7.29
N LEU A 175 10.62 6.77 6.62
CA LEU A 175 11.07 7.02 5.26
C LEU A 175 12.60 7.06 5.17
N VAL A 176 13.26 7.76 6.10
CA VAL A 176 14.72 7.77 6.19
C VAL A 176 15.25 6.35 6.36
N TRP A 177 14.69 5.58 7.29
CA TRP A 177 15.08 4.19 7.54
C TRP A 177 14.93 3.30 6.29
N MET A 178 13.80 3.41 5.58
CA MET A 178 13.54 2.68 4.34
C MET A 178 14.50 3.02 3.20
N LEU A 179 14.97 4.27 3.14
CA LEU A 179 15.89 4.73 2.10
C LEU A 179 17.37 4.53 2.47
N ARG A 180 17.68 4.00 3.67
CA ARG A 180 19.07 3.68 4.02
C ARG A 180 19.57 2.52 3.17
N PRO A 181 20.76 2.62 2.56
CA PRO A 181 21.43 1.48 1.96
C PRO A 181 21.56 0.34 2.97
N ALA A 182 21.47 -0.91 2.50
CA ALA A 182 21.81 -2.06 3.32
C ALA A 182 23.26 -1.92 3.84
N PRO A 183 23.55 -2.33 5.08
CA PRO A 183 24.92 -2.35 5.58
C PRO A 183 25.84 -3.16 4.66
N ASP A 184 27.05 -2.66 4.43
CA ASP A 184 28.07 -3.38 3.68
C ASP A 184 28.29 -4.77 4.31
N GLY A 185 28.34 -5.81 3.49
CA GLY A 185 28.47 -7.21 3.95
C GLY A 185 27.16 -7.95 4.26
N LEU A 186 25.99 -7.29 4.32
CA LEU A 186 24.71 -8.00 4.53
C LEU A 186 24.37 -8.94 3.37
N LEU A 187 24.64 -8.50 2.14
CA LEU A 187 24.41 -9.33 0.95
C LEU A 187 25.40 -10.49 0.86
N GLU A 188 26.66 -10.28 1.28
CA GLU A 188 27.68 -11.32 1.35
C GLU A 188 27.29 -12.37 2.41
N ALA A 189 26.85 -11.95 3.59
CA ALA A 189 26.36 -12.85 4.64
C ALA A 189 25.11 -13.64 4.20
N VAL A 190 24.16 -13.00 3.51
CA VAL A 190 22.99 -13.71 2.96
C VAL A 190 23.39 -14.71 1.89
N GLN A 191 24.32 -14.33 1.00
CA GLN A 191 24.83 -15.22 -0.04
C GLN A 191 25.58 -16.41 0.55
N ASP A 192 26.42 -16.19 1.56
CA ASP A 192 27.15 -17.23 2.28
C ASP A 192 26.20 -18.20 3.00
N VAL A 193 25.14 -17.70 3.65
CA VAL A 193 24.09 -18.55 4.24
C VAL A 193 23.37 -19.37 3.17
N THR A 194 23.08 -18.79 1.99
CA THR A 194 22.43 -19.54 0.91
C THR A 194 23.35 -20.53 0.21
N SER A 195 24.66 -20.28 0.14
CA SER A 195 25.65 -21.19 -0.45
C SER A 195 26.03 -22.32 0.50
N THR A 196 26.04 -22.05 1.81
CA THR A 196 26.28 -23.04 2.87
C THR A 196 25.06 -23.92 3.15
N ASN A 197 23.85 -23.52 2.73
CA ASN A 197 22.64 -24.34 2.80
C ASN A 197 22.71 -25.50 1.78
N ARG A 198 23.50 -26.51 2.16
CA ARG A 198 23.91 -27.71 1.42
C ARG A 198 22.77 -28.72 1.23
N TRP A 199 21.53 -28.27 1.03
CA TRP A 199 20.40 -29.12 0.64
C TRP A 199 20.36 -29.34 -0.86
N ALA A 200 21.49 -29.71 -1.45
CA ALA A 200 21.45 -30.45 -2.70
C ALA A 200 20.75 -31.79 -2.38
N PRO A 201 19.63 -32.15 -3.03
CA PRO A 201 19.15 -33.52 -2.92
C PRO A 201 20.30 -34.40 -3.38
N HIS A 202 20.79 -35.28 -2.49
CA HIS A 202 21.70 -36.34 -2.87
C HIS A 202 21.04 -37.08 -4.03
N SER A 203 21.44 -36.76 -5.27
CA SER A 203 21.11 -37.57 -6.42
C SER A 203 21.69 -38.94 -6.11
N LYS A 204 20.82 -39.92 -5.87
CA LYS A 204 21.20 -41.31 -5.69
C LYS A 204 22.04 -41.72 -6.90
N ALA A 205 23.35 -41.71 -6.72
CA ALA A 205 24.26 -42.46 -7.55
C ALA A 205 23.95 -43.95 -7.33
N ALA A 206 23.71 -44.66 -8.44
CA ALA A 206 24.05 -46.07 -8.68
C ALA A 206 23.00 -46.75 -9.57
N ARG A 207 23.08 -46.48 -10.89
CA ARG A 207 23.08 -47.60 -11.84
C ARG A 207 24.41 -48.30 -11.65
N GLN A 208 24.39 -49.54 -11.17
CA GLN A 208 25.31 -50.63 -11.51
C GLN A 208 25.11 -51.75 -10.49
N ILE A 209 24.21 -52.68 -10.79
CA ILE A 209 24.43 -54.10 -10.52
C ILE A 209 24.01 -54.81 -11.80
N SER A 210 24.99 -55.51 -12.35
CA SER A 210 24.95 -56.52 -13.41
C SER A 210 23.88 -57.58 -13.22
#